data_AF-A0A7Y2FBG8-F1
#
_entry.id   AF-A0A7Y2FBG8-F1
#
_cell.length_a   1.000
_cell.length_b   1.000
_cell.length_c   1.000
_cell.angle_alpha   90.00
_cell.angle_beta   90.00
_cell.angle_gamma   90.00
#
_symmetry.space_group_name_H-M   'P 1'
#
loop_
_entity.id
_entity.type
_entity.pdbx_description
1 polymer ?
#
loop_
_entity_poly.entity_id
_entity_poly.type
_entity_poly.pdbx_seq_one_letter_code
_entity_poly.pdbx_strand_id
1 'polypeptide(L)'
;LLNELQETTLEAGIMEELEADYAQLVNVETILEQLSKGHQVLTNEQVGVNPMLIELKNASAKLATISPKYDNLNERIQSVFVELDDITSEIEYLQDAVEANPGLLDQINQQLQILHTLQKKHGVGTVEELISIREDLKRKVGVSENVEFEIEEKQTLLSNTEIALVELGQQLHRKRQQVAPLLKEQLEEALVPLGMPNATFKIELQYTEEFQASGMDQLVFLFSANKGTGYGPLKKVASGGELSRIMLVIKSILATYEQLPTMMFDEIDTGVSGEISNNMGDIMSKMSATMQIFSITHLPQVASKGDHHYKVYKEDDNMVTHTKMKKLNTEERIKEVAEMLGGKDLSDSAMAHARQLLN
;
A
#
# COMPACT_ATOMS: atom_id res chain seq x y z
N LEU A 1 28.23 15.15 12.00
CA LEU A 1 27.37 14.67 13.10
C LEU A 1 27.59 13.18 13.33
N LEU A 2 27.37 12.29 12.36
CA LEU A 2 27.61 10.85 12.58
C LEU A 2 29.10 10.47 12.58
N ASN A 3 29.89 10.96 11.62
CA ASN A 3 31.30 10.54 11.47
C ASN A 3 32.15 10.80 12.72
N GLU A 4 32.02 11.96 13.34
CA GLU A 4 32.77 12.31 14.58
C GLU A 4 32.44 11.40 15.77
N LEU A 5 31.20 10.91 15.87
CA LEU A 5 30.77 9.96 16.89
C LEU A 5 31.20 8.51 16.57
N GLN A 6 31.55 8.22 15.32
CA GLN A 6 32.08 6.93 14.88
C GLN A 6 33.60 6.85 14.99
N GLU A 7 34.29 7.97 14.81
CA GLU A 7 35.75 8.09 14.94
C GLU A 7 36.22 8.11 16.40
N THR A 8 35.31 8.36 17.34
CA THR A 8 35.60 8.39 18.79
C THR A 8 35.15 7.08 19.46
N THR A 9 36.01 6.52 20.31
CA THR A 9 35.66 5.35 21.13
C THR A 9 34.71 5.79 22.25
N LEU A 10 33.45 5.40 22.14
CA LEU A 10 32.40 5.71 23.12
C LEU A 10 31.95 4.41 23.78
N GLU A 11 32.39 4.20 25.01
CA GLU A 11 32.00 3.07 25.86
C GLU A 11 31.42 3.59 27.18
N ALA A 12 30.48 2.85 27.75
CA ALA A 12 29.88 3.22 29.03
C ALA A 12 30.94 3.12 30.14
N GLY A 13 31.03 4.14 30.99
CA GLY A 13 32.03 4.18 32.07
C GLY A 13 33.43 4.70 31.68
N ILE A 14 33.68 4.98 30.39
CA ILE A 14 35.01 5.42 29.93
C ILE A 14 35.40 6.80 30.46
N MET A 15 34.41 7.67 30.73
CA MET A 15 34.66 9.01 31.27
C MET A 15 35.19 8.91 32.69
N GLU A 16 34.52 8.11 33.52
CA GLU A 16 34.88 7.90 34.92
C GLU A 16 36.26 7.26 35.07
N GLU A 17 36.60 6.32 34.17
CA GLU A 17 37.91 5.66 34.14
C GLU A 17 39.03 6.66 33.77
N LEU A 18 38.83 7.44 32.71
CA LEU A 18 39.79 8.46 32.27
C LEU A 18 39.96 9.60 33.30
N GLU A 19 38.88 10.01 33.97
CA GLU A 19 38.94 11.01 35.04
C GLU A 19 39.72 10.51 36.26
N ALA A 20 39.58 9.23 36.62
CA ALA A 20 40.33 8.60 37.70
C ALA A 20 41.84 8.53 37.38
N ASP A 21 42.19 8.08 36.17
CA ASP A 21 43.57 8.00 35.72
C ASP A 21 44.20 9.40 35.61
N TYR A 22 43.45 10.39 35.09
CA TYR A 22 43.89 11.77 35.03
C TYR A 22 44.18 12.34 36.42
N ALA A 23 43.30 12.11 37.39
CA ALA A 23 43.48 12.57 38.76
C ALA A 23 44.74 11.96 39.39
N GLN A 24 45.04 10.69 39.14
CA GLN A 24 46.27 10.05 39.62
C GLN A 24 47.51 10.69 38.96
N LEU A 25 47.51 10.84 37.64
CA LEU A 25 48.65 11.33 36.87
C LEU A 25 48.97 12.81 37.10
N VAL A 26 47.96 13.66 37.31
CA VAL A 26 48.15 15.09 37.64
C VAL A 26 48.81 15.27 39.01
N ASN A 27 48.50 14.39 39.97
CA ASN A 27 49.00 14.51 41.34
C ASN A 27 50.33 13.79 41.56
N VAL A 28 50.95 13.21 40.53
CA VAL A 28 52.20 12.43 40.63
C VAL A 28 53.31 13.21 41.33
N GLU A 29 53.51 14.49 40.99
CA GLU A 29 54.56 15.31 41.62
C GLU A 29 54.31 15.50 43.12
N THR A 30 53.06 15.75 43.52
CA THR A 30 52.68 15.90 44.92
C THR A 30 52.81 14.57 45.68
N ILE A 31 52.45 13.45 45.05
CA ILE A 31 52.59 12.11 45.64
C ILE A 31 54.07 11.79 45.89
N LEU A 32 54.94 12.00 44.89
CA LEU A 32 56.39 11.80 45.04
C LEU A 32 56.99 12.70 46.13
N GLU A 33 56.58 13.97 46.18
CA GLU A 33 57.03 14.90 47.21
C GLU A 33 56.66 14.40 48.63
N GLN A 34 55.42 13.97 48.84
CA GLN A 34 54.97 13.50 50.16
C GLN A 34 55.60 12.16 50.55
N LEU A 35 55.75 11.21 49.61
CA LEU A 35 56.41 9.93 49.87
C LEU A 35 57.89 10.12 50.21
N SER A 36 58.61 10.94 49.43
CA SER A 36 60.01 11.27 49.69
C SER A 36 60.20 11.95 51.05
N LYS A 37 59.31 12.89 51.39
CA LYS A 37 59.30 13.53 52.71
C LYS A 37 59.02 12.54 53.84
N GLY A 38 58.06 11.63 53.65
CA GLY A 38 57.72 10.57 54.61
C GLY A 38 58.90 9.62 54.85
N HIS A 39 59.53 9.15 53.77
CA HIS A 39 60.72 8.32 53.82
C HIS A 39 61.86 9.02 54.56
N GLN A 40 62.12 10.30 54.25
CA GLN A 40 63.15 11.10 54.92
C GLN A 40 62.90 11.22 56.44
N VAL A 41 61.65 11.41 56.88
CA VAL A 41 61.31 11.47 58.31
C VAL A 41 61.64 10.16 59.04
N LEU A 42 61.47 9.02 58.36
CA LEU A 42 61.74 7.70 58.94
C LEU A 42 63.23 7.37 58.97
N THR A 43 63.96 7.66 57.88
CA THR A 43 65.31 7.13 57.65
C THR A 43 66.46 8.09 57.94
N ASN A 44 66.19 9.38 58.24
CA ASN A 44 67.25 10.36 58.49
C ASN A 44 68.25 9.91 59.57
N GLU A 45 69.55 9.92 59.25
CA GLU A 45 70.60 9.37 60.11
C GLU A 45 70.74 10.04 61.49
N GLN A 46 70.39 11.33 61.62
CA GLN A 46 70.57 12.09 62.87
C GLN A 46 69.29 12.26 63.68
N VAL A 47 68.13 12.37 63.01
CA VAL A 47 66.84 12.69 63.65
C VAL A 47 65.69 11.77 63.21
N GLY A 48 65.99 10.71 62.45
CA GLY A 48 64.98 9.80 61.94
C GLY A 48 64.39 8.91 63.01
N VAL A 49 63.13 8.53 62.81
CA VAL A 49 62.40 7.67 63.75
C VAL A 49 63.05 6.28 63.84
N ASN A 50 63.53 5.72 62.72
CA ASN A 50 64.15 4.39 62.71
C ASN A 50 65.45 4.33 63.55
N PRO A 51 66.46 5.20 63.35
CA PRO A 51 67.64 5.24 64.21
C PRO A 51 67.31 5.43 65.69
N MET A 52 66.38 6.33 66.03
CA MET A 52 65.96 6.55 67.42
C MET A 52 65.28 5.33 68.02
N LEU A 53 64.48 4.60 67.23
CA LEU A 53 63.82 3.38 67.67
C LEU A 53 64.80 2.22 67.85
N ILE A 54 65.87 2.16 67.04
CA ILE A 54 66.98 1.21 67.23
C ILE A 54 67.69 1.48 68.57
N GLU A 55 67.95 2.74 68.91
CA GLU A 55 68.52 3.10 70.22
C GLU A 55 67.61 2.67 71.37
N LEU A 56 66.31 2.95 71.26
CA LEU A 56 65.31 2.54 72.26
C LEU A 56 65.21 1.02 72.39
N LYS A 57 65.21 0.29 71.27
CA LYS A 57 65.25 -1.17 71.22
C LYS A 57 66.49 -1.71 71.94
N ASN A 58 67.67 -1.15 71.66
CA ASN A 58 68.91 -1.57 72.30
C ASN A 58 68.94 -1.27 73.81
N ALA A 59 68.38 -0.12 74.22
CA ALA A 59 68.25 0.23 75.63
C ALA A 59 67.28 -0.71 76.38
N SER A 60 66.12 -0.99 75.78
CA SER A 60 65.12 -1.90 76.36
C SER A 60 65.62 -3.35 76.43
N ALA A 61 66.35 -3.82 75.41
CA ALA A 61 66.98 -5.14 75.42
C ALA A 61 68.00 -5.27 76.56
N LYS A 62 68.84 -4.24 76.79
CA LYS A 62 69.77 -4.22 77.93
C LYS A 62 69.02 -4.28 79.27
N LEU A 63 67.91 -3.56 79.41
CA LEU A 63 67.09 -3.60 80.63
C LEU A 63 66.49 -4.99 80.90
N ALA A 64 66.00 -5.68 79.85
CA ALA A 64 65.48 -7.04 79.94
C ALA A 64 66.54 -8.03 80.47
N THR A 65 67.83 -7.84 80.14
CA THR A 65 68.91 -8.69 80.70
C THR A 65 69.14 -8.51 82.21
N ILE A 66 68.69 -7.40 82.79
CA ILE A 66 68.89 -7.08 84.22
C ILE A 66 67.77 -7.66 85.08
N SER A 67 66.51 -7.61 84.61
CA SER A 67 65.36 -8.08 85.39
C SER A 67 64.17 -8.46 84.50
N PRO A 68 63.47 -9.58 84.79
CA PRO A 68 62.31 -10.03 84.03
C PRO A 68 61.14 -9.04 83.99
N LYS A 69 61.09 -8.08 84.93
CA LYS A 69 60.05 -7.04 84.97
C LYS A 69 60.04 -6.12 83.75
N TYR A 70 61.11 -6.14 82.94
CA TYR A 70 61.26 -5.32 81.74
C TYR A 70 60.96 -6.08 80.44
N ASP A 71 60.73 -7.40 80.49
CA ASP A 71 60.60 -8.24 79.29
C ASP A 71 59.42 -7.80 78.40
N ASN A 72 58.25 -7.55 79.01
CA ASN A 72 57.06 -7.11 78.26
C ASN A 72 57.27 -5.76 77.56
N LEU A 73 58.02 -4.83 78.17
CA LEU A 73 58.34 -3.55 77.54
C LEU A 73 59.26 -3.75 76.33
N ASN A 74 60.27 -4.61 76.46
CA ASN A 74 61.19 -4.94 75.37
C ASN A 74 60.45 -5.64 74.20
N GLU A 75 59.56 -6.60 74.47
CA GLU A 75 58.73 -7.24 73.43
C GLU A 75 57.89 -6.22 72.66
N ARG A 76 57.23 -5.29 73.35
CA ARG A 76 56.43 -4.24 72.71
C ARG A 76 57.28 -3.31 71.85
N ILE A 77 58.47 -2.93 72.31
CA ILE A 77 59.39 -2.08 71.54
C ILE A 77 59.91 -2.83 70.30
N GLN A 78 60.20 -4.14 70.42
CA GLN A 78 60.59 -4.96 69.27
C GLN A 78 59.47 -5.08 68.23
N SER A 79 58.22 -5.26 68.67
CA SER A 79 57.07 -5.31 67.76
C SER A 79 56.88 -3.99 67.00
N VAL A 80 56.99 -2.84 67.68
CA VAL A 80 56.90 -1.53 67.02
C VAL A 80 58.07 -1.30 66.06
N PHE A 81 59.26 -1.81 66.38
CA PHE A 81 60.41 -1.74 65.47
C PHE A 81 60.18 -2.50 64.17
N VAL A 82 59.65 -3.73 64.24
CA VAL A 82 59.35 -4.51 63.02
C VAL A 82 58.29 -3.83 62.18
N GLU A 83 57.19 -3.37 62.78
CA GLU A 83 56.12 -2.68 62.06
C GLU A 83 56.62 -1.40 61.37
N LEU A 84 57.49 -0.63 62.03
CA LEU A 84 58.02 0.60 61.45
C LEU A 84 58.98 0.33 60.29
N ASP A 85 59.73 -0.78 60.34
CA ASP A 85 60.62 -1.23 59.26
C ASP A 85 59.80 -1.64 58.02
N ASP A 86 58.68 -2.35 58.23
CA ASP A 86 57.74 -2.73 57.17
C ASP A 86 57.10 -1.48 56.52
N ILE A 87 56.61 -0.52 57.32
CA ILE A 87 56.05 0.75 56.81
C ILE A 87 57.11 1.55 56.03
N THR A 88 58.37 1.55 56.48
CA THR A 88 59.46 2.24 55.77
C THR A 88 59.68 1.63 54.40
N SER A 89 59.70 0.30 54.33
CA SER A 89 59.86 -0.45 53.08
C SER A 89 58.66 -0.27 52.13
N GLU A 90 57.44 -0.21 52.67
CA GLU A 90 56.23 0.06 51.89
C GLU A 90 56.24 1.47 51.28
N ILE A 91 56.67 2.49 52.04
CA ILE A 91 56.81 3.86 51.52
C ILE A 91 57.86 3.92 50.40
N GLU A 92 58.99 3.23 50.57
CA GLU A 92 60.04 3.15 49.54
C GLU A 92 59.53 2.45 48.27
N TYR A 93 58.83 1.33 48.42
CA TYR A 93 58.19 0.63 47.31
C TYR A 93 57.17 1.50 46.57
N LEU A 94 56.30 2.20 47.31
CA LEU A 94 55.31 3.11 46.72
C LEU A 94 55.99 4.29 46.03
N GLN A 95 57.11 4.78 46.54
CA GLN A 95 57.87 5.86 45.91
C GLN A 95 58.49 5.40 44.59
N ASP A 96 59.06 4.20 44.54
CA ASP A 96 59.66 3.62 43.32
C ASP A 96 58.61 3.25 42.28
N ALA A 97 57.41 2.87 42.71
CA ALA A 97 56.29 2.53 41.83
C ALA A 97 55.62 3.74 41.16
N VAL A 98 55.85 4.96 41.67
CA VAL A 98 55.25 6.18 41.11
C VAL A 98 56.07 6.65 39.92
N GLU A 99 55.63 6.26 38.73
CA GLU A 99 56.22 6.72 37.46
C GLU A 99 55.53 7.99 36.95
N ALA A 100 56.31 9.05 36.75
CA ALA A 100 55.85 10.20 35.98
C ALA A 100 55.79 9.84 34.49
N ASN A 101 54.57 9.73 33.94
CA ASN A 101 54.34 9.50 32.52
C ASN A 101 53.61 10.69 31.86
N PRO A 102 54.33 11.76 31.48
CA PRO A 102 53.73 12.94 30.84
C PRO A 102 53.01 12.61 29.53
N GLY A 103 53.50 11.62 28.78
CA GLY A 103 52.90 11.22 27.50
C GLY A 103 51.52 10.59 27.69
N LEU A 104 51.34 9.76 28.72
CA LEU A 104 50.05 9.17 29.05
C LEU A 104 49.07 10.23 29.57
N LEU A 105 49.54 11.17 30.40
CA LEU A 105 48.72 12.29 30.89
C LEU A 105 48.20 13.15 29.72
N ASP A 106 49.05 13.48 28.75
CA ASP A 106 48.64 14.24 27.57
C ASP A 106 47.62 13.48 26.72
N GLN A 107 47.78 12.17 26.55
CA GLN A 107 46.84 11.32 25.83
C GLN A 107 45.47 11.29 26.50
N ILE A 108 45.43 11.06 27.81
CA ILE A 108 44.18 11.03 28.59
C ILE A 108 43.50 12.39 28.56
N ASN A 109 44.25 13.48 28.71
CA ASN A 109 43.71 14.84 28.64
C ASN A 109 43.11 15.15 27.25
N GLN A 110 43.77 14.73 26.17
CA GLN A 110 43.22 14.87 24.81
C GLN A 110 41.92 14.07 24.63
N GLN A 111 41.86 12.84 25.14
CA GLN A 111 40.65 12.02 25.07
C GLN A 111 39.49 12.65 25.85
N LEU A 112 39.73 13.12 27.08
CA LEU A 112 38.74 13.84 27.89
C LEU A 112 38.23 15.10 27.17
N GLN A 113 39.11 15.87 26.54
CA GLN A 113 38.72 17.05 25.76
C GLN A 113 37.82 16.70 24.57
N ILE A 114 38.12 15.60 23.85
CA ILE A 114 37.28 15.12 22.74
C ILE A 114 35.89 14.75 23.27
N LEU A 115 35.81 13.98 24.35
CA LEU A 115 34.54 13.55 24.95
C LEU A 115 33.70 14.75 25.40
N HIS A 116 34.28 15.71 26.13
CA HIS A 116 33.56 16.93 26.53
C HIS A 116 33.13 17.80 25.35
N THR A 117 33.95 17.89 24.31
CA THR A 117 33.60 18.63 23.09
C THR A 117 32.39 18.00 22.40
N LEU A 118 32.36 16.67 22.31
CA LEU A 118 31.21 15.93 21.77
C LEU A 118 29.97 16.10 22.63
N GLN A 119 30.08 15.96 23.96
CA GLN A 119 28.98 16.18 24.90
C GLN A 119 28.36 17.58 24.72
N LYS A 120 29.21 18.61 24.65
CA LYS A 120 28.76 19.99 24.43
C LYS A 120 28.12 20.21 23.06
N LYS A 121 28.70 19.63 22.00
CA LYS A 121 28.19 19.76 20.63
C LYS A 121 26.82 19.11 20.46
N HIS A 122 26.61 17.98 21.12
CA HIS A 122 25.36 17.21 21.07
C HIS A 122 24.37 17.55 22.19
N GLY A 123 24.76 18.41 23.14
CA GLY A 123 23.89 18.91 24.20
C GLY A 123 23.53 17.87 25.26
N VAL A 124 24.45 16.96 25.57
CA VAL A 124 24.23 15.82 26.47
C VAL A 124 25.19 15.83 27.64
N GLY A 125 24.78 15.22 28.75
CA GLY A 125 25.53 15.20 30.00
C GLY A 125 26.36 13.92 30.22
N THR A 126 26.11 12.87 29.45
CA THR A 126 26.72 11.54 29.64
C THR A 126 27.23 10.93 28.34
N VAL A 127 28.14 9.96 28.43
CA VAL A 127 28.66 9.22 27.25
C VAL A 127 27.59 8.28 26.70
N GLU A 128 26.74 7.73 27.56
CA GLU A 128 25.61 6.87 27.21
C GLU A 128 24.60 7.60 26.31
N GLU A 129 24.34 8.87 26.59
CA GLU A 129 23.51 9.72 25.74
C GLU A 129 24.17 9.98 24.38
N LEU A 130 25.50 10.15 24.31
CA LEU A 130 26.23 10.24 23.03
C LEU A 130 26.11 8.95 22.21
N ILE A 131 26.21 7.79 22.86
CA ILE A 131 26.02 6.47 22.21
C ILE A 131 24.61 6.37 21.64
N SER A 132 23.59 6.77 22.41
CA SER A 132 22.20 6.78 21.95
C SER A 132 22.01 7.68 20.71
N ILE A 133 22.62 8.87 20.71
CA ILE A 133 22.57 9.80 19.57
C ILE A 133 23.27 9.20 18.34
N ARG A 134 24.42 8.54 18.53
CA ARG A 134 25.14 7.86 17.43
C ARG A 134 24.27 6.81 16.77
N GLU A 135 23.61 5.97 17.56
CA GLU A 135 22.73 4.91 17.02
C GLU A 135 21.49 5.47 16.32
N ASP A 136 20.90 6.55 16.84
CA ASP A 136 19.76 7.22 16.19
C ASP A 136 20.17 7.87 14.85
N LEU A 137 21.31 8.57 14.80
CA LEU A 137 21.85 9.15 13.57
C LEU A 137 22.19 8.06 12.54
N LYS A 138 22.81 6.96 12.97
CA LYS A 138 23.12 5.81 12.11
C LYS A 138 21.85 5.21 11.49
N ARG A 139 20.78 5.07 12.29
CA ARG A 139 19.48 4.60 11.79
C ARG A 139 18.89 5.56 10.77
N LYS A 140 18.89 6.87 11.05
CA LYS A 140 18.36 7.90 10.15
C LYS A 140 19.08 7.93 8.81
N VAL A 141 20.40 7.81 8.81
CA VAL A 141 21.21 7.75 7.57
C VAL A 141 20.92 6.47 6.79
N GLY A 142 20.88 5.31 7.45
CA GLY A 142 20.59 4.03 6.78
C GLY A 142 19.18 3.94 6.18
N VAL A 143 18.19 4.64 6.75
CA VAL A 143 16.84 4.74 6.17
C VAL A 143 16.85 5.57 4.89
N SER A 144 17.65 6.64 4.81
CA SER A 144 17.68 7.53 3.65
C SER A 144 18.30 6.88 2.41
N GLU A 145 19.33 6.05 2.58
CA GLU A 145 20.00 5.37 1.45
C GLU A 145 19.13 4.26 0.85
N ASN A 146 18.33 3.56 1.66
CA ASN A 146 17.41 2.52 1.16
C ASN A 146 16.22 3.12 0.39
N VAL A 147 15.74 4.31 0.76
CA VAL A 147 14.59 4.94 0.09
C VAL A 147 14.91 5.32 -1.36
N GLU A 148 16.11 5.83 -1.64
CA GLU A 148 16.49 6.19 -3.02
C GLU A 148 16.54 4.96 -3.93
N PHE A 149 17.09 3.85 -3.42
CA PHE A 149 17.11 2.57 -4.12
C PHE A 149 15.68 2.01 -4.36
N GLU A 150 14.81 2.07 -3.35
CA GLU A 150 13.40 1.67 -3.50
C GLU A 150 12.67 2.55 -4.54
N ILE A 151 12.95 3.86 -4.58
CA ILE A 151 12.37 4.76 -5.59
C ILE A 151 12.82 4.36 -7.00
N GLU A 152 14.12 4.12 -7.20
CA GLU A 152 14.66 3.72 -8.51
C GLU A 152 14.09 2.37 -8.99
N GLU A 153 13.95 1.40 -8.08
CA GLU A 153 13.32 0.12 -8.35
C GLU A 153 11.85 0.30 -8.78
N LYS A 154 11.09 1.12 -8.06
CA LYS A 154 9.67 1.39 -8.37
C LYS A 154 9.49 2.16 -9.68
N GLN A 155 10.38 3.11 -9.99
CA GLN A 155 10.37 3.83 -11.27
C GLN A 155 10.64 2.89 -12.44
N THR A 156 11.61 1.98 -12.29
CA THR A 156 11.92 0.95 -13.29
C THR A 156 10.72 0.03 -13.52
N LEU A 157 10.08 -0.43 -12.43
CA LEU A 157 8.88 -1.26 -12.50
C LEU A 157 7.72 -0.53 -13.18
N LEU A 158 7.50 0.76 -12.85
CA LEU A 158 6.47 1.59 -13.47
C LEU A 158 6.69 1.69 -14.98
N SER A 159 7.91 2.04 -15.41
CA SER A 159 8.24 2.17 -16.84
C SER A 159 8.02 0.87 -17.62
N ASN A 160 8.47 -0.27 -17.06
CA ASN A 160 8.24 -1.58 -17.68
C ASN A 160 6.75 -1.93 -17.78
N THR A 161 5.97 -1.57 -16.75
CA THR A 161 4.53 -1.81 -16.72
C THR A 161 3.79 -0.94 -17.75
N GLU A 162 4.19 0.33 -17.90
CA GLU A 162 3.64 1.24 -18.91
C GLU A 162 3.89 0.72 -20.33
N ILE A 163 5.12 0.24 -20.62
CA ILE A 163 5.44 -0.35 -21.93
C ILE A 163 4.53 -1.54 -22.23
N ALA A 164 4.39 -2.47 -21.29
CA ALA A 164 3.52 -3.63 -21.45
C ALA A 164 2.04 -3.24 -21.63
N LEU A 165 1.57 -2.22 -20.91
CA LEU A 165 0.22 -1.71 -21.01
C LEU A 165 -0.06 -1.06 -22.37
N VAL A 166 0.90 -0.31 -22.92
CA VAL A 166 0.81 0.26 -24.27
C VAL A 166 0.75 -0.84 -25.33
N GLU A 167 1.57 -1.88 -25.22
CA GLU A 167 1.52 -3.02 -26.15
C GLU A 167 0.16 -3.72 -26.13
N LEU A 168 -0.40 -3.97 -24.94
CA LEU A 168 -1.74 -4.55 -24.78
C LEU A 168 -2.83 -3.61 -25.32
N GLY A 169 -2.73 -2.31 -25.06
CA GLY A 169 -3.63 -1.29 -25.58
C GLY A 169 -3.65 -1.26 -27.11
N GLN A 170 -2.48 -1.30 -27.75
CA GLN A 170 -2.36 -1.38 -29.21
C GLN A 170 -2.93 -2.68 -29.78
N GLN A 171 -2.72 -3.81 -29.11
CA GLN A 171 -3.31 -5.09 -29.54
C GLN A 171 -4.84 -5.04 -29.48
N LEU A 172 -5.41 -4.47 -28.42
CA LEU A 172 -6.85 -4.28 -28.29
C LEU A 172 -7.41 -3.34 -29.38
N HIS A 173 -6.73 -2.22 -29.64
CA HIS A 173 -7.09 -1.28 -30.70
C HIS A 173 -7.16 -1.96 -32.07
N ARG A 174 -6.11 -2.73 -32.44
CA ARG A 174 -6.07 -3.47 -33.72
C ARG A 174 -7.22 -4.47 -33.85
N LYS A 175 -7.54 -5.20 -32.78
CA LYS A 175 -8.68 -6.14 -32.78
C LYS A 175 -10.01 -5.40 -32.95
N ARG A 176 -10.18 -4.25 -32.30
CA ARG A 176 -11.38 -3.41 -32.46
C ARG A 176 -11.52 -2.86 -33.87
N GLN A 177 -10.43 -2.42 -34.49
CA GLN A 177 -10.42 -1.97 -35.89
C GLN A 177 -10.84 -3.08 -36.87
N GLN A 178 -10.50 -4.33 -36.59
CA GLN A 178 -10.90 -5.49 -37.41
C GLN A 178 -12.38 -5.84 -37.24
N VAL A 179 -12.93 -5.71 -36.02
CA VAL A 179 -14.31 -6.10 -35.71
C VAL A 179 -15.33 -5.00 -36.03
N ALA A 180 -14.95 -3.72 -35.93
CA ALA A 180 -15.88 -2.60 -36.14
C ALA A 180 -16.59 -2.61 -37.52
N PRO A 181 -15.92 -2.91 -38.65
CA PRO A 181 -16.59 -3.04 -39.94
C PRO A 181 -17.58 -4.22 -40.00
N LEU A 182 -17.24 -5.35 -39.38
CA LEU A 182 -18.11 -6.53 -39.33
C LEU A 182 -19.37 -6.27 -38.50
N LEU A 183 -19.20 -5.62 -37.34
CA LEU A 183 -20.33 -5.20 -36.51
C LEU A 183 -21.23 -4.20 -37.24
N LYS A 184 -20.63 -3.25 -37.96
CA LYS A 184 -21.37 -2.29 -38.79
C LYS A 184 -22.24 -3.01 -39.82
N GLU A 185 -21.66 -3.93 -40.59
CA GLU A 185 -22.38 -4.69 -41.62
C GLU A 185 -23.53 -5.50 -41.01
N GLN A 186 -23.28 -6.24 -39.93
CA GLN A 186 -24.30 -7.01 -39.21
C GLN A 186 -25.46 -6.14 -38.73
N LEU A 187 -25.16 -4.95 -38.18
CA LEU A 187 -26.18 -4.01 -37.73
C LEU A 187 -27.00 -3.47 -38.91
N GLU A 188 -26.35 -3.07 -40.00
CA GLU A 188 -27.02 -2.51 -41.19
C GLU A 188 -27.93 -3.55 -41.85
N GLU A 189 -27.44 -4.78 -42.05
CA GLU A 189 -28.22 -5.88 -42.63
C GLU A 189 -29.45 -6.23 -41.80
N ALA A 190 -29.31 -6.28 -40.47
CA ALA A 190 -30.40 -6.61 -39.57
C ALA A 190 -31.49 -5.50 -39.50
N LEU A 191 -31.17 -4.26 -39.88
CA LEU A 191 -32.13 -3.16 -39.92
C LEU A 191 -32.95 -3.10 -41.22
N VAL A 192 -32.46 -3.70 -42.33
CA VAL A 192 -33.19 -3.78 -43.60
C VAL A 192 -34.59 -4.38 -43.45
N PRO A 193 -34.79 -5.58 -42.87
CA PRO A 193 -36.13 -6.16 -42.70
C PRO A 193 -37.01 -5.39 -41.70
N LEU A 194 -36.43 -4.45 -40.94
CA LEU A 194 -37.14 -3.59 -39.98
C LEU A 194 -37.54 -2.23 -40.58
N GLY A 195 -37.56 -2.13 -41.90
CA GLY A 195 -38.00 -0.94 -42.63
C GLY A 195 -36.97 0.19 -42.68
N MET A 196 -35.69 -0.11 -42.42
CA MET A 196 -34.60 0.87 -42.43
C MET A 196 -33.48 0.49 -43.44
N PRO A 197 -33.81 0.34 -44.74
CA PRO A 197 -32.85 -0.13 -45.76
C PRO A 197 -31.72 0.86 -46.08
N ASN A 198 -31.86 2.11 -45.62
CA ASN A 198 -30.87 3.17 -45.83
C ASN A 198 -30.17 3.58 -44.53
N ALA A 199 -30.42 2.86 -43.43
CA ALA A 199 -29.77 3.12 -42.17
C ALA A 199 -28.29 2.75 -42.25
N THR A 200 -27.43 3.58 -41.67
CA THR A 200 -26.00 3.33 -41.64
C THR A 200 -25.36 3.77 -40.33
N PHE A 201 -24.33 3.04 -39.92
CA PHE A 201 -23.54 3.33 -38.72
C PHE A 201 -22.14 3.84 -39.09
N LYS A 202 -21.65 4.77 -38.26
CA LYS A 202 -20.26 5.21 -38.26
C LYS A 202 -19.69 4.91 -36.88
N ILE A 203 -18.83 3.90 -36.83
CA ILE A 203 -18.13 3.46 -35.63
C ILE A 203 -16.70 4.00 -35.74
N GLU A 204 -16.39 5.04 -34.98
CA GLU A 204 -15.08 5.66 -34.97
C GLU A 204 -14.31 5.21 -33.73
N LEU A 205 -13.11 4.68 -33.96
CA LEU A 205 -12.17 4.28 -32.92
C LEU A 205 -11.00 5.26 -32.97
N GLN A 206 -10.90 6.13 -31.97
CA GLN A 206 -9.78 7.04 -31.81
C GLN A 206 -8.83 6.47 -30.75
N TYR A 207 -7.61 6.13 -31.17
CA TYR A 207 -6.57 5.72 -30.23
C TYR A 207 -6.14 6.93 -29.37
N THR A 208 -6.00 6.70 -28.07
CA THR A 208 -5.58 7.71 -27.08
C THR A 208 -4.32 7.26 -26.37
N GLU A 209 -3.45 8.19 -25.99
CA GLU A 209 -2.28 7.87 -25.16
C GLU A 209 -2.65 7.71 -23.67
N GLU A 210 -3.86 8.11 -23.29
CA GLU A 210 -4.38 7.95 -21.93
C GLU A 210 -4.86 6.51 -21.68
N PHE A 211 -4.47 5.98 -20.51
CA PHE A 211 -4.95 4.68 -20.05
C PHE A 211 -6.34 4.79 -19.43
N GLN A 212 -7.29 4.03 -19.97
CA GLN A 212 -8.64 3.90 -19.42
C GLN A 212 -8.92 2.44 -19.06
N ALA A 213 -9.91 2.21 -18.20
CA ALA A 213 -10.35 0.85 -17.85
C ALA A 213 -10.80 0.04 -19.08
N SER A 214 -11.27 0.73 -20.13
CA SER A 214 -11.67 0.15 -21.42
C SER A 214 -10.54 0.02 -22.44
N GLY A 215 -9.29 0.29 -22.05
CA GLY A 215 -8.12 0.32 -22.94
C GLY A 215 -7.79 1.74 -23.41
N MET A 216 -7.12 1.84 -24.55
CA MET A 216 -6.56 3.09 -25.09
C MET A 216 -7.36 3.61 -26.29
N ASP A 217 -8.68 3.39 -26.28
CA ASP A 217 -9.58 3.79 -27.36
C ASP A 217 -10.73 4.62 -26.85
N GLN A 218 -10.97 5.74 -27.52
CA GLN A 218 -12.22 6.46 -27.46
C GLN A 218 -13.12 5.98 -28.61
N LEU A 219 -14.22 5.31 -28.26
CA LEU A 219 -15.22 4.83 -29.20
C LEU A 219 -16.34 5.86 -29.38
N VAL A 220 -16.57 6.29 -30.61
CA VAL A 220 -17.71 7.13 -30.98
C VAL A 220 -18.63 6.34 -31.91
N PHE A 221 -19.89 6.22 -31.52
CA PHE A 221 -20.89 5.44 -32.24
C PHE A 221 -21.99 6.36 -32.76
N LEU A 222 -22.00 6.59 -34.07
CA LEU A 222 -22.93 7.49 -34.74
C LEU A 222 -23.83 6.71 -35.71
N PHE A 223 -25.00 7.28 -35.96
CA PHE A 223 -26.04 6.69 -36.79
C PHE A 223 -26.58 7.71 -37.79
N SER A 224 -27.07 7.23 -38.92
CA SER A 224 -27.88 7.99 -39.87
C SER A 224 -29.02 7.11 -40.36
N ALA A 225 -30.26 7.58 -40.24
CA ALA A 225 -31.46 6.81 -40.58
C ALA A 225 -31.71 6.74 -42.10
N ASN A 226 -31.28 7.77 -42.84
CA ASN A 226 -31.62 7.95 -44.24
C ASN A 226 -30.40 8.37 -45.08
N LYS A 227 -30.46 8.08 -46.39
CA LYS A 227 -29.46 8.58 -47.34
C LYS A 227 -29.49 10.11 -47.36
N GLY A 228 -28.33 10.73 -47.12
CA GLY A 228 -28.16 12.19 -47.14
C GLY A 228 -28.37 12.91 -45.81
N THR A 229 -28.83 12.21 -44.74
CA THR A 229 -28.80 12.78 -43.39
C THR A 229 -27.41 12.64 -42.77
N GLY A 230 -26.97 13.67 -42.04
CA GLY A 230 -25.68 13.65 -41.35
C GLY A 230 -25.64 12.59 -40.23
N TYR A 231 -24.44 12.08 -39.94
CA TYR A 231 -24.25 11.18 -38.80
C TYR A 231 -24.39 11.93 -37.48
N GLY A 232 -25.10 11.33 -36.54
CA GLY A 232 -25.24 11.88 -35.19
C GLY A 232 -25.45 10.80 -34.13
N PRO A 233 -25.44 11.18 -32.84
CA PRO A 233 -25.74 10.25 -31.75
C PRO A 233 -27.16 9.66 -31.92
N LEU A 234 -27.34 8.35 -31.68
CA LEU A 234 -28.60 7.63 -31.94
C LEU A 234 -29.85 8.37 -31.44
N LYS A 235 -29.81 8.89 -30.21
CA LYS A 235 -30.92 9.60 -29.57
C LYS A 235 -31.35 10.88 -30.31
N LYS A 236 -30.46 11.49 -31.11
CA LYS A 236 -30.73 12.73 -31.83
C LYS A 236 -31.23 12.53 -33.26
N VAL A 237 -30.94 11.37 -33.85
CA VAL A 237 -31.16 11.12 -35.29
C VAL A 237 -32.25 10.08 -35.58
N ALA A 238 -32.69 9.32 -34.57
CA ALA A 238 -33.78 8.36 -34.71
C ALA A 238 -35.05 8.87 -34.01
N SER A 239 -36.21 8.64 -34.62
CA SER A 239 -37.50 8.77 -33.93
C SER A 239 -37.63 7.74 -32.80
N GLY A 240 -38.59 7.93 -31.88
CA GLY A 240 -38.78 7.00 -30.75
C GLY A 240 -38.98 5.55 -31.18
N GLY A 241 -39.81 5.31 -32.21
CA GLY A 241 -40.05 3.97 -32.76
C GLY A 241 -38.85 3.38 -33.50
N GLU A 242 -38.09 4.20 -34.25
CA GLU A 242 -36.84 3.74 -34.89
C GLU A 242 -35.77 3.38 -33.87
N LEU A 243 -35.63 4.16 -32.80
CA LEU A 243 -34.67 3.90 -31.75
C LEU A 243 -34.94 2.55 -31.08
N SER A 244 -36.21 2.22 -30.80
CA SER A 244 -36.60 0.93 -30.26
C SER A 244 -36.23 -0.25 -31.17
N ARG A 245 -36.42 -0.10 -32.50
CA ARG A 245 -36.03 -1.12 -33.48
C ARG A 245 -34.50 -1.27 -33.59
N ILE A 246 -33.78 -0.16 -33.55
CA ILE A 246 -32.31 -0.16 -33.52
C ILE A 246 -31.81 -0.88 -32.25
N MET A 247 -32.43 -0.61 -31.10
CA MET A 247 -32.07 -1.27 -29.84
C MET A 247 -32.40 -2.76 -29.87
N LEU A 248 -33.53 -3.18 -30.46
CA LEU A 248 -33.86 -4.60 -30.65
C LEU A 248 -32.75 -5.31 -31.43
N VAL A 249 -32.29 -4.73 -32.55
CA VAL A 249 -31.20 -5.30 -33.36
C VAL A 249 -29.89 -5.37 -32.55
N ILE A 250 -29.49 -4.26 -31.93
CA ILE A 250 -28.27 -4.22 -31.10
C ILE A 250 -28.33 -5.28 -30.00
N LYS A 251 -29.46 -5.38 -29.29
CA LYS A 251 -29.66 -6.37 -28.22
C LYS A 251 -29.69 -7.80 -28.75
N SER A 252 -30.27 -8.04 -29.92
CA SER A 252 -30.28 -9.37 -30.56
C SER A 252 -28.87 -9.84 -30.92
N ILE A 253 -28.00 -8.94 -31.39
CA ILE A 253 -26.60 -9.25 -31.68
C ILE A 253 -25.83 -9.45 -30.37
N LEU A 254 -25.97 -8.54 -29.40
CA LEU A 254 -25.31 -8.66 -28.10
C LEU A 254 -25.65 -9.95 -27.36
N ALA A 255 -26.89 -10.40 -27.45
CA ALA A 255 -27.36 -11.66 -26.87
C ALA A 255 -26.62 -12.91 -27.38
N THR A 256 -25.93 -12.84 -28.52
CA THR A 256 -25.10 -13.95 -29.02
C THR A 256 -23.74 -14.02 -28.31
N TYR A 257 -23.32 -12.93 -27.67
CA TYR A 257 -22.02 -12.81 -26.98
C TYR A 257 -22.16 -12.73 -25.46
N GLU A 258 -23.29 -12.24 -24.96
CA GLU A 258 -23.60 -12.13 -23.53
C GLU A 258 -24.89 -12.89 -23.18
N GLN A 259 -24.86 -13.63 -22.08
CA GLN A 259 -26.06 -14.24 -21.52
C GLN A 259 -26.91 -13.17 -20.83
N LEU A 260 -27.89 -12.65 -21.56
CA LEU A 260 -28.94 -11.79 -21.01
C LEU A 260 -30.13 -12.69 -20.63
N PRO A 261 -30.41 -12.96 -19.34
CA PRO A 261 -31.42 -13.95 -18.95
C PRO A 261 -32.86 -13.49 -19.25
N THR A 262 -33.13 -12.18 -19.24
CA THR A 262 -34.47 -11.63 -19.44
C THR A 262 -34.42 -10.25 -20.08
N MET A 263 -35.34 -9.98 -21.01
CA MET A 263 -35.51 -8.68 -21.66
C MET A 263 -36.98 -8.28 -21.73
N MET A 264 -37.26 -6.99 -21.56
CA MET A 264 -38.60 -6.42 -21.66
C MET A 264 -38.63 -5.36 -22.76
N PHE A 265 -39.61 -5.48 -23.65
CA PHE A 265 -39.89 -4.55 -24.73
C PHE A 265 -41.28 -3.95 -24.54
N ASP A 266 -41.34 -2.62 -24.53
CA ASP A 266 -42.58 -1.86 -24.46
C ASP A 266 -42.66 -0.92 -25.67
N GLU A 267 -43.82 -0.84 -26.31
CA GLU A 267 -44.11 0.02 -27.47
C GLU A 267 -43.10 -0.05 -28.64
N ILE A 268 -42.33 -1.14 -28.77
CA ILE A 268 -41.38 -1.34 -29.86
C ILE A 268 -42.06 -1.39 -31.24
N ASP A 269 -43.36 -1.67 -31.23
CA ASP A 269 -44.25 -1.80 -32.38
C ASP A 269 -44.88 -0.46 -32.81
N THR A 270 -44.48 0.66 -32.21
CA THR A 270 -44.98 1.98 -32.57
C THR A 270 -44.56 2.39 -33.99
N GLY A 271 -45.54 2.73 -34.82
CA GLY A 271 -45.32 3.25 -36.17
C GLY A 271 -44.90 2.20 -37.19
N VAL A 272 -45.14 0.91 -36.91
CA VAL A 272 -44.87 -0.21 -37.83
C VAL A 272 -46.12 -1.05 -38.07
N SER A 273 -46.23 -1.63 -39.26
CA SER A 273 -47.31 -2.53 -39.63
C SER A 273 -46.85 -3.54 -40.68
N GLY A 274 -47.65 -4.59 -40.88
CA GLY A 274 -47.41 -5.58 -41.93
C GLY A 274 -46.13 -6.38 -41.73
N GLU A 275 -45.32 -6.47 -42.78
CA GLU A 275 -44.12 -7.31 -42.84
C GLU A 275 -43.07 -6.93 -41.78
N ILE A 276 -42.92 -5.64 -41.48
CA ILE A 276 -41.97 -5.14 -40.47
C ILE A 276 -42.33 -5.72 -39.09
N SER A 277 -43.61 -5.72 -38.73
CA SER A 277 -44.10 -6.24 -37.45
C SER A 277 -43.90 -7.76 -37.33
N ASN A 278 -44.06 -8.49 -38.44
CA ASN A 278 -43.75 -9.92 -38.48
C ASN A 278 -42.25 -10.18 -38.29
N ASN A 279 -41.39 -9.42 -38.99
CA ASN A 279 -39.94 -9.54 -38.84
C ASN A 279 -39.46 -9.22 -37.42
N MET A 280 -40.07 -8.23 -36.76
CA MET A 280 -39.81 -7.95 -35.34
C MET A 280 -40.19 -9.13 -34.44
N GLY A 281 -41.38 -9.71 -34.65
CA GLY A 281 -41.81 -10.92 -33.96
C GLY A 281 -40.85 -12.09 -34.15
N ASP A 282 -40.36 -12.30 -35.37
CA ASP A 282 -39.40 -13.35 -35.70
C ASP A 282 -38.04 -13.14 -35.02
N ILE A 283 -37.56 -11.89 -34.91
CA ILE A 283 -36.33 -11.58 -34.15
C ILE A 283 -36.53 -11.91 -32.66
N MET A 284 -37.64 -11.48 -32.06
CA MET A 284 -37.92 -11.76 -30.65
C MET A 284 -38.10 -13.26 -30.37
N SER A 285 -38.74 -14.00 -31.28
CA SER A 285 -38.89 -15.46 -31.20
C SER A 285 -37.53 -16.17 -31.31
N LYS A 286 -36.63 -15.71 -32.19
CA LYS A 286 -35.26 -16.23 -32.24
C LYS A 286 -34.50 -15.98 -30.94
N MET A 287 -34.66 -14.79 -30.35
CA MET A 287 -34.07 -14.46 -29.06
C MET A 287 -34.65 -15.30 -27.92
N SER A 288 -35.95 -15.66 -27.97
CA SER A 288 -36.60 -16.43 -26.90
C SER A 288 -36.04 -17.86 -26.75
N ALA A 289 -35.35 -18.37 -27.76
CA ALA A 289 -34.66 -19.66 -27.69
C ALA A 289 -33.54 -19.71 -26.64
N THR A 290 -32.95 -18.56 -26.28
CA THR A 290 -31.83 -18.48 -25.33
C THR A 290 -32.09 -17.57 -24.13
N MET A 291 -33.18 -16.79 -24.13
CA MET A 291 -33.54 -15.90 -23.02
C MET A 291 -35.05 -15.71 -22.88
N GLN A 292 -35.49 -15.16 -21.75
CA GLN A 292 -36.91 -14.79 -21.57
C GLN A 292 -37.20 -13.41 -22.17
N ILE A 293 -38.14 -13.34 -23.12
CA ILE A 293 -38.60 -12.07 -23.71
C ILE A 293 -40.02 -11.75 -23.22
N PHE A 294 -40.21 -10.56 -22.69
CA PHE A 294 -41.52 -9.96 -22.48
C PHE A 294 -41.72 -8.86 -23.52
N SER A 295 -42.82 -8.92 -24.27
CA SER A 295 -43.23 -7.87 -25.19
C SER A 295 -44.64 -7.42 -24.84
N ILE A 296 -44.80 -6.12 -24.62
CA ILE A 296 -46.11 -5.46 -24.50
C ILE A 296 -46.41 -4.91 -25.89
N THR A 297 -47.45 -5.45 -26.54
CA THR A 297 -47.76 -5.16 -27.93
C THR A 297 -49.25 -5.11 -28.17
N HIS A 298 -49.66 -4.29 -29.13
CA HIS A 298 -51.01 -4.25 -29.68
C HIS A 298 -51.09 -4.88 -31.07
N LEU A 299 -49.96 -5.34 -31.63
CA LEU A 299 -49.88 -5.91 -32.96
C LEU A 299 -50.07 -7.43 -32.94
N PRO A 300 -51.04 -7.98 -33.70
CA PRO A 300 -51.30 -9.42 -33.75
C PRO A 300 -50.10 -10.21 -34.29
N GLN A 301 -49.29 -9.62 -35.18
CA GLN A 301 -48.09 -10.25 -35.74
C GLN A 301 -47.02 -10.49 -34.68
N VAL A 302 -46.90 -9.62 -33.69
CA VAL A 302 -45.92 -9.79 -32.60
C VAL A 302 -46.50 -10.73 -31.54
N ALA A 303 -47.75 -10.52 -31.14
CA ALA A 303 -48.41 -11.34 -30.10
C ALA A 303 -48.54 -12.82 -30.51
N SER A 304 -48.71 -13.11 -31.79
CA SER A 304 -48.79 -14.49 -32.31
C SER A 304 -47.48 -15.27 -32.13
N LYS A 305 -46.32 -14.60 -32.16
CA LYS A 305 -45.00 -15.23 -32.04
C LYS A 305 -44.59 -15.60 -30.62
N GLY A 306 -45.32 -15.12 -29.61
CA GLY A 306 -45.00 -15.41 -28.21
C GLY A 306 -45.30 -16.86 -27.83
N ASP A 307 -44.43 -17.49 -27.05
CA ASP A 307 -44.69 -18.84 -26.49
C ASP A 307 -45.89 -18.83 -25.52
N HIS A 308 -46.08 -17.72 -24.83
CA HIS A 308 -47.17 -17.45 -23.92
C HIS A 308 -47.79 -16.10 -24.20
N HIS A 309 -49.13 -16.03 -24.16
CA HIS A 309 -49.88 -14.80 -24.39
C HIS A 309 -50.72 -14.48 -23.15
N TYR A 310 -50.52 -13.28 -22.60
CA TYR A 310 -51.30 -12.75 -21.50
C TYR A 310 -52.16 -11.57 -22.00
N LYS A 311 -53.47 -11.62 -21.76
CA LYS A 311 -54.37 -10.50 -22.03
C LYS A 311 -54.48 -9.62 -20.80
N VAL A 312 -54.23 -8.32 -20.96
CA VAL A 312 -54.53 -7.31 -19.95
C VAL A 312 -55.92 -6.75 -20.23
N TYR A 313 -56.79 -6.74 -19.23
CA TYR A 313 -58.17 -6.25 -19.35
C TYR A 313 -58.58 -5.49 -18.09
N LYS A 314 -59.58 -4.61 -18.25
CA LYS A 314 -60.17 -3.85 -17.16
C LYS A 314 -61.48 -4.52 -16.74
N GLU A 315 -61.68 -4.63 -15.43
CA GLU A 315 -62.93 -5.10 -14.83
C GLU A 315 -63.42 -4.02 -13.87
N ASP A 316 -64.66 -3.55 -14.08
CA ASP A 316 -65.29 -2.54 -13.24
C ASP A 316 -66.09 -3.22 -12.13
N ASP A 317 -65.77 -2.93 -10.87
CA ASP A 317 -66.57 -3.36 -9.72
C ASP A 317 -67.29 -2.15 -9.10
N ASN A 318 -68.25 -1.56 -9.83
CA ASN A 318 -69.19 -0.47 -9.49
C ASN A 318 -68.66 0.81 -8.77
N MET A 319 -67.42 0.82 -8.29
CA MET A 319 -66.74 1.84 -7.50
C MET A 319 -65.32 2.08 -8.01
N VAL A 320 -64.64 1.05 -8.52
CA VAL A 320 -63.25 1.15 -9.02
C VAL A 320 -63.05 0.24 -10.24
N THR A 321 -62.33 0.73 -11.24
CA THR A 321 -61.83 -0.06 -12.36
C THR A 321 -60.52 -0.75 -11.97
N HIS A 322 -60.51 -2.09 -12.01
CA HIS A 322 -59.31 -2.89 -11.74
C HIS A 322 -58.69 -3.40 -13.05
N THR A 323 -57.39 -3.20 -13.23
CA THR A 323 -56.63 -3.84 -14.31
C THR A 323 -56.23 -5.24 -13.89
N LYS A 324 -56.63 -6.25 -14.65
CA LYS A 324 -56.31 -7.66 -14.45
C LYS A 324 -55.55 -8.23 -15.65
N MET A 325 -54.84 -9.34 -15.43
CA MET A 325 -54.10 -10.05 -16.46
C MET A 325 -54.45 -11.54 -16.42
N LYS A 326 -54.68 -12.15 -17.58
CA LYS A 326 -55.01 -13.58 -17.72
C LYS A 326 -54.11 -14.24 -18.77
N LYS A 327 -53.54 -15.39 -18.45
CA LYS A 327 -52.87 -16.27 -19.43
C LYS A 327 -53.93 -16.91 -20.32
N LEU A 328 -53.77 -16.77 -21.64
CA LEU A 328 -54.69 -17.34 -22.62
C LEU A 328 -54.32 -18.78 -22.96
N ASN A 329 -55.34 -19.66 -23.08
CA ASN A 329 -55.17 -20.98 -23.69
C ASN A 329 -55.17 -20.88 -25.23
N THR A 330 -54.91 -21.99 -25.94
CA THR A 330 -54.80 -22.01 -27.41
C THR A 330 -56.01 -21.40 -28.13
N GLU A 331 -57.23 -21.77 -27.75
CA GLU A 331 -58.45 -21.24 -28.39
C GLU A 331 -58.68 -19.76 -28.05
N GLU A 332 -58.42 -19.37 -26.80
CA GLU A 332 -58.49 -17.97 -26.36
C GLU A 332 -57.44 -17.10 -27.09
N ARG A 333 -56.25 -17.65 -27.37
CA ARG A 333 -55.22 -16.97 -28.16
C ARG A 333 -55.65 -16.71 -29.60
N ILE A 334 -56.26 -17.69 -30.26
CA ILE A 334 -56.76 -17.53 -31.64
C ILE A 334 -57.82 -16.43 -31.68
N LYS A 335 -58.76 -16.44 -30.73
CA LYS A 335 -59.79 -15.40 -30.61
C LYS A 335 -59.21 -14.03 -30.35
N GLU A 336 -58.24 -13.93 -29.45
CA GLU A 336 -57.58 -12.65 -29.16
C GLU A 336 -56.86 -12.09 -30.38
N VAL A 337 -56.07 -12.91 -31.08
CA VAL A 337 -55.36 -12.47 -32.29
C VAL A 337 -56.35 -12.09 -33.40
N ALA A 338 -57.48 -12.79 -33.53
CA ALA A 338 -58.55 -12.43 -34.45
C ALA A 338 -59.22 -11.10 -34.07
N GLU A 339 -59.46 -10.85 -32.77
CA GLU A 339 -59.98 -9.58 -32.25
C GLU A 339 -59.00 -8.42 -32.51
N MET A 340 -57.69 -8.67 -32.34
CA MET A 340 -56.63 -7.70 -32.66
C MET A 340 -56.55 -7.39 -34.17
N LEU A 341 -56.90 -8.34 -35.06
CA LEU A 341 -56.89 -8.17 -36.52
C LEU A 341 -58.15 -7.49 -37.06
N GLY A 342 -59.32 -7.93 -36.61
CA GLY A 342 -60.63 -7.57 -37.18
C GLY A 342 -61.47 -6.64 -36.30
N GLY A 343 -61.00 -6.29 -35.10
CA GLY A 343 -61.79 -5.60 -34.09
C GLY A 343 -62.80 -6.55 -33.42
N LYS A 344 -63.86 -5.97 -32.82
CA LYS A 344 -64.85 -6.75 -32.04
C LYS A 344 -65.69 -7.72 -32.89
N ASP A 345 -65.74 -7.53 -34.20
CA ASP A 345 -66.49 -8.38 -35.11
C ASP A 345 -65.62 -9.56 -35.60
N LEU A 346 -65.74 -10.69 -34.89
CA LEU A 346 -65.06 -11.94 -35.21
C LEU A 346 -65.63 -12.56 -36.49
N SER A 347 -65.10 -12.16 -37.65
CA SER A 347 -65.42 -12.80 -38.93
C SER A 347 -64.66 -14.12 -39.11
N ASP A 348 -65.22 -15.04 -39.91
CA ASP A 348 -64.55 -16.30 -40.26
C ASP A 348 -63.19 -16.07 -40.93
N SER A 349 -63.06 -14.97 -41.69
CA SER A 349 -61.80 -14.54 -42.32
C SER A 349 -60.74 -14.12 -41.30
N ALA A 350 -61.12 -13.34 -40.28
CA ALA A 350 -60.22 -12.93 -39.21
C ALA A 350 -59.72 -14.13 -38.39
N MET A 351 -60.60 -15.09 -38.11
CA MET A 351 -60.25 -16.34 -37.44
C MET A 351 -59.30 -17.21 -38.26
N ALA A 352 -59.51 -17.29 -39.58
CA ALA A 352 -58.60 -18.02 -40.47
C ALA A 352 -57.20 -17.38 -40.50
N HIS A 353 -57.13 -16.05 -40.60
CA HIS A 353 -55.87 -15.31 -40.59
C HIS A 353 -55.13 -15.45 -39.24
N ALA A 354 -55.85 -15.38 -38.12
CA ALA A 354 -55.28 -15.58 -36.79
C ALA A 354 -54.65 -16.98 -36.63
N ARG A 355 -55.32 -18.03 -37.12
CA ARG A 355 -54.75 -19.39 -37.14
C ARG A 355 -53.48 -19.47 -37.99
N GLN A 356 -53.44 -18.77 -39.11
CA GLN A 356 -52.25 -18.75 -39.96
C GLN A 356 -51.05 -18.05 -39.29
N LEU A 357 -51.29 -17.00 -38.50
CA LEU A 357 -50.21 -16.32 -37.75
C LEU A 357 -49.68 -17.13 -36.56
N LEU A 358 -50.52 -17.98 -35.96
CA LEU A 358 -50.18 -18.81 -34.80
C LEU A 358 -49.56 -20.16 -35.17
N ASN A 359 -49.56 -20.53 -36.45
CA ASN A 359 -48.87 -21.69 -37.00
C ASN A 359 -47.49 -21.28 -37.52
#